data_AF-A0A7C4J263-F1
#
_entry.id   AF-A0A7C4J263-F1
#
_cell.length_a   1.000
_cell.length_b   1.000
_cell.length_c   1.000
_cell.angle_alpha   90.00
_cell.angle_beta   90.00
_cell.angle_gamma   90.00
#
_symmetry.space_group_name_H-M   'P 1'
#
loop_
_entity.id
_entity.type
_entity.pdbx_description
1 polymer ?
#
loop_
_entity_poly.entity_id
_entity_poly.type
_entity_poly.pdbx_seq_one_letter_code
_entity_poly.pdbx_strand_id
1 'polypeptide(L)'
;MKHSADVTSHRFKSTINNLALYALEHELTNDLIAREIEKRFETIKENKKNKIMKDVLQSCYRLVWDSTLPLGNSIITKEIKDEHTLLIEATTAMTLAQCVIQTMKRYAMYPEKNKQLPQNFYSLCVDKLLDGHLANYDPDLLVIYCKQTVIMLKTAGIIDENSVEAVNAVELYRRLFLAFWNKCNWKNLFPSGGYISNDIKNNRQLLLDIILSSNKPVQLDSIARTYFELTGIAKPYDLFAISLLDFSVITWLSFFGIVEYVHTAADTPVTIALTNNAYHLVHLISQ
;
A
#
# COMPACT_ATOMS: atom_id res chain seq x y z
N MET A 1 -18.11 5.43 34.28
CA MET A 1 -18.56 4.40 33.31
C MET A 1 -17.68 4.26 32.06
N LYS A 2 -16.82 5.23 31.67
CA LYS A 2 -15.90 5.06 30.52
C LYS A 2 -14.77 4.03 30.78
N HIS A 3 -14.25 3.96 32.00
CA HIS A 3 -13.15 3.03 32.34
C HIS A 3 -13.50 1.54 32.25
N SER A 4 -14.76 1.13 32.41
CA SER A 4 -15.09 -0.31 32.33
C SER A 4 -15.08 -0.81 30.88
N ALA A 5 -15.56 -0.03 29.91
CA ALA A 5 -15.58 -0.40 28.50
C ALA A 5 -14.16 -0.56 27.92
N ASP A 6 -13.22 0.30 28.34
CA ASP A 6 -11.82 0.22 27.92
C ASP A 6 -11.12 -1.03 28.49
N VAL A 7 -11.44 -1.41 29.73
CA VAL A 7 -10.90 -2.64 30.34
C VAL A 7 -11.41 -3.89 29.64
N THR A 8 -12.69 -3.93 29.26
CA THR A 8 -13.25 -5.08 28.52
C THR A 8 -12.66 -5.17 27.11
N SER A 9 -12.48 -4.05 26.42
CA SER A 9 -11.83 -3.97 25.11
C SER A 9 -10.37 -4.44 25.17
N HIS A 10 -9.62 -3.98 26.18
CA HIS A 10 -8.23 -4.37 26.39
C HIS A 10 -8.09 -5.86 26.71
N ARG A 11 -8.96 -6.40 27.58
CA ARG A 11 -8.99 -7.85 27.88
C ARG A 11 -9.30 -8.67 26.64
N PHE A 12 -10.28 -8.23 25.83
CA PHE A 12 -10.64 -8.91 24.60
C PHE A 12 -9.47 -8.96 23.60
N LYS A 13 -8.77 -7.84 23.40
CA LYS A 13 -7.59 -7.76 22.55
C LYS A 13 -6.43 -8.63 23.07
N SER A 14 -6.24 -8.68 24.38
CA SER A 14 -5.26 -9.56 25.03
C SER A 14 -5.57 -11.04 24.77
N THR A 15 -6.84 -11.45 24.86
CA THR A 15 -7.26 -12.83 24.56
C THR A 15 -6.98 -13.21 23.10
N ILE A 16 -7.23 -12.30 22.15
CA ILE A 16 -6.91 -12.52 20.72
C ILE A 16 -5.40 -12.69 20.52
N ASN A 17 -4.58 -11.81 21.10
CA ASN A 17 -3.13 -11.92 20.99
C ASN A 17 -2.59 -13.22 21.61
N ASN A 18 -3.14 -13.65 22.76
CA ASN A 18 -2.74 -14.91 23.40
C ASN A 18 -3.14 -16.13 22.57
N LEU A 19 -4.30 -16.10 21.92
CA LEU A 19 -4.70 -17.17 20.99
C LEU A 19 -3.82 -17.18 19.74
N ALA A 20 -3.44 -16.00 19.24
CA ALA A 20 -2.51 -15.89 18.12
C ALA A 20 -1.12 -16.44 18.46
N LEU A 21 -0.58 -16.10 19.64
CA LEU A 21 0.69 -16.65 20.12
C LEU A 21 0.63 -18.17 20.26
N TYR A 22 -0.43 -18.69 20.88
CA TYR A 22 -0.67 -20.13 21.01
C TYR A 22 -0.75 -20.83 19.65
N ALA A 23 -1.45 -20.22 18.68
CA ALA A 23 -1.58 -20.75 17.34
C ALA A 23 -0.25 -20.84 16.61
N LEU A 24 0.65 -19.86 16.82
CA LEU A 24 2.00 -19.88 16.26
C LEU A 24 2.90 -20.91 16.94
N GLU A 25 2.93 -20.94 18.27
CA GLU A 25 3.77 -21.87 19.05
C GLU A 25 3.45 -23.35 18.77
N HIS A 26 2.20 -23.65 18.39
CA HIS A 26 1.72 -25.01 18.16
C HIS A 26 1.37 -25.29 16.69
N GLU A 27 1.77 -24.40 15.77
CA GLU A 27 1.57 -24.53 14.32
C GLU A 27 0.13 -24.90 13.92
N LEU A 28 -0.85 -24.25 14.56
CA LEU A 28 -2.26 -24.58 14.35
C LEU A 28 -2.72 -24.19 12.94
N THR A 29 -3.42 -25.11 12.29
CA THR A 29 -4.14 -24.83 11.03
C THR A 29 -5.39 -23.97 11.29
N ASN A 30 -5.94 -23.34 10.25
CA ASN A 30 -7.15 -22.52 10.36
C ASN A 30 -8.33 -23.27 11.01
N ASP A 31 -8.50 -24.56 10.72
CA ASP A 31 -9.56 -25.37 11.33
C ASP A 31 -9.34 -25.59 12.83
N LEU A 32 -8.08 -25.74 13.25
CA LEU A 32 -7.72 -25.89 14.66
C LEU A 32 -7.85 -24.56 15.42
N ILE A 33 -7.52 -23.45 14.77
CA ILE A 33 -7.78 -22.09 15.30
C ILE A 33 -9.29 -21.89 15.45
N ALA A 34 -10.11 -22.32 14.49
CA ALA A 34 -11.56 -22.19 14.55
C ALA A 34 -12.13 -22.96 15.75
N ARG A 35 -11.64 -24.18 15.99
CA ARG A 35 -12.01 -24.98 17.17
C ARG A 35 -11.61 -24.31 18.49
N GLU A 36 -10.45 -23.65 18.54
CA GLU A 36 -10.07 -22.90 19.74
C GLU A 36 -10.87 -21.60 19.93
N ILE A 37 -11.34 -20.98 18.84
CA ILE A 37 -12.26 -19.85 18.93
C ILE A 37 -13.62 -20.32 19.46
N GLU A 38 -14.14 -21.42 18.94
CA GLU A 38 -15.37 -22.08 19.43
C GLU A 38 -15.29 -22.33 20.94
N LYS A 39 -14.17 -22.91 21.40
CA LYS A 39 -13.96 -23.24 22.82
C LYS A 39 -13.79 -22.00 23.71
N ARG A 40 -13.03 -20.99 23.27
CA ARG A 40 -12.70 -19.81 24.10
C ARG A 40 -13.77 -18.72 24.05
N PHE A 41 -14.64 -18.74 23.05
CA PHE A 41 -15.66 -17.73 22.81
C PHE A 41 -17.05 -18.34 22.59
N GLU A 42 -17.38 -19.39 23.36
CA GLU A 42 -18.63 -20.15 23.27
C GLU A 42 -19.89 -19.26 23.32
N THR A 43 -19.86 -18.20 24.13
CA THR A 43 -21.01 -17.28 24.33
C THR A 43 -21.13 -16.21 23.25
N ILE A 44 -20.22 -16.16 22.27
CA ILE A 44 -20.18 -15.15 21.21
C ILE A 44 -20.92 -15.66 19.96
N LYS A 45 -21.73 -14.80 19.34
CA LYS A 45 -22.44 -15.11 18.09
C LYS A 45 -21.48 -15.44 16.94
N GLU A 46 -21.88 -16.35 16.05
CA GLU A 46 -21.08 -16.85 14.94
C GLU A 46 -20.47 -15.75 14.04
N ASN A 47 -21.24 -14.73 13.68
CA ASN A 47 -20.75 -13.61 12.86
C ASN A 47 -19.59 -12.85 13.53
N LYS A 48 -19.53 -12.85 14.87
CA LYS A 48 -18.42 -12.26 15.63
C LYS A 48 -17.24 -13.23 15.78
N LYS A 49 -17.46 -14.54 15.77
CA LYS A 49 -16.38 -15.54 15.73
C LYS A 49 -15.58 -15.47 14.43
N ASN A 50 -16.26 -15.26 13.30
CA ASN A 50 -15.57 -14.99 12.02
C ASN A 50 -14.70 -13.74 12.07
N LYS A 51 -15.15 -12.70 12.77
CA LYS A 51 -14.32 -11.50 13.02
C LYS A 51 -13.13 -11.81 13.91
N ILE A 52 -13.32 -12.57 14.99
CA ILE A 52 -12.24 -13.01 15.89
C ILE A 52 -11.21 -13.83 15.12
N MET A 53 -11.63 -14.73 14.22
CA MET A 53 -10.74 -15.49 13.36
C MET A 53 -9.84 -14.56 12.54
N LYS A 54 -10.42 -13.55 11.88
CA LYS A 54 -9.63 -12.54 11.14
C LYS A 54 -8.65 -11.80 12.05
N ASP A 55 -9.09 -11.37 13.24
CA ASP A 55 -8.26 -10.64 14.20
C ASP A 55 -7.11 -11.52 14.76
N VAL A 56 -7.35 -12.83 14.95
CA VAL A 56 -6.34 -13.82 15.38
C VAL A 56 -5.32 -14.04 14.28
N LEU A 57 -5.74 -14.32 13.05
CA LEU A 57 -4.83 -14.51 11.91
C LEU A 57 -3.98 -13.26 11.65
N GLN A 58 -4.59 -12.08 11.73
CA GLN A 58 -3.88 -10.81 11.64
C GLN A 58 -2.86 -10.63 12.77
N SER A 59 -3.18 -11.10 13.98
CA SER A 59 -2.27 -11.05 15.13
C SER A 59 -1.14 -12.09 15.02
N CYS A 60 -1.42 -13.29 14.52
CA CYS A 60 -0.39 -14.30 14.20
C CYS A 60 0.60 -13.72 13.19
N TYR A 61 0.06 -13.12 12.13
CA TYR A 61 0.86 -12.49 11.11
C TYR A 61 1.72 -11.35 11.67
N ARG A 62 1.17 -10.46 12.50
CA ARG A 62 1.96 -9.41 13.15
C ARG A 62 3.08 -9.97 14.04
N LEU A 63 2.82 -11.02 14.81
CA LEU A 63 3.81 -11.63 15.70
C LEU A 63 4.95 -12.28 14.93
N VAL A 64 4.66 -12.97 13.83
CA VAL A 64 5.70 -13.52 12.94
C VAL A 64 6.47 -12.39 12.27
N TRP A 65 5.78 -11.36 11.78
CA TRP A 65 6.41 -10.24 11.10
C TRP A 65 7.34 -9.42 12.01
N ASP A 66 6.92 -9.16 13.25
CA ASP A 66 7.74 -8.46 14.24
C ASP A 66 8.96 -9.30 14.68
N SER A 67 8.89 -10.63 14.55
CA SER A 67 10.00 -11.55 14.88
C SER A 67 10.88 -11.94 13.69
N THR A 68 10.43 -11.75 12.45
CA THR A 68 11.22 -11.96 11.22
C THR A 68 11.95 -10.71 10.74
N LEU A 69 11.75 -9.55 11.38
CA LEU A 69 12.69 -8.43 11.26
C LEU A 69 14.05 -8.87 11.80
N PRO A 70 15.13 -8.87 11.00
CA PRO A 70 16.45 -9.13 11.53
C PRO A 70 16.85 -7.96 12.42
N LEU A 71 16.67 -8.11 13.73
CA LEU A 71 17.43 -7.35 14.72
C LEU A 71 18.89 -7.80 14.58
N GLY A 72 19.67 -6.99 13.86
CA GLY A 72 21.12 -7.08 13.84
C GLY A 72 21.66 -8.15 12.89
N ASN A 73 22.12 -7.72 11.72
CA ASN A 73 23.50 -7.97 11.33
C ASN A 73 23.96 -6.88 10.37
N SER A 74 25.00 -6.18 10.80
CA SER A 74 25.77 -5.23 9.99
C SER A 74 26.34 -5.97 8.78
N ILE A 75 25.70 -5.82 7.62
CA ILE A 75 26.28 -6.23 6.35
C ILE A 75 26.19 -5.03 5.42
N ILE A 76 27.32 -4.31 5.38
CA ILE A 76 27.79 -3.56 4.23
C ILE A 76 26.94 -2.31 3.91
N THR A 77 27.15 -1.27 4.71
CA THR A 77 27.24 0.11 4.19
C THR A 77 28.45 0.20 3.24
N LYS A 78 28.37 -0.42 2.06
CA LYS A 78 29.20 0.02 0.94
C LYS A 78 28.53 1.25 0.39
N GLU A 79 29.33 2.30 0.27
CA GLU A 79 29.02 3.52 -0.46
C GLU A 79 28.52 3.16 -1.87
N ILE A 80 27.20 3.15 -2.04
CA ILE A 80 26.49 3.17 -3.33
C ILE A 80 25.34 4.17 -3.17
N LYS A 81 25.63 5.42 -2.79
CA LYS A 81 24.58 6.44 -2.64
C LYS A 81 24.07 6.98 -3.99
N ASP A 82 24.91 6.93 -5.03
CA ASP A 82 24.60 7.58 -6.31
C ASP A 82 23.75 6.72 -7.25
N GLU A 83 24.01 5.42 -7.41
CA GLU A 83 23.21 4.56 -8.30
C GLU A 83 21.75 4.43 -7.83
N HIS A 84 21.52 4.37 -6.52
CA HIS A 84 20.17 4.28 -5.96
C HIS A 84 19.38 5.59 -6.10
N THR A 85 20.06 6.74 -6.10
CA THR A 85 19.39 8.04 -6.29
C THR A 85 18.87 8.16 -7.72
N LEU A 86 19.68 7.80 -8.72
CA LEU A 86 19.26 7.78 -10.12
C LEU A 86 18.08 6.83 -10.35
N LEU A 87 18.11 5.66 -9.71
CA LEU A 87 17.01 4.70 -9.77
C LEU A 87 15.71 5.29 -9.21
N ILE A 88 15.78 5.89 -8.02
CA ILE A 88 14.63 6.53 -7.37
C ILE A 88 14.07 7.64 -8.26
N GLU A 89 14.93 8.51 -8.78
CA GLU A 89 14.53 9.63 -9.64
C GLU A 89 13.87 9.17 -10.94
N ALA A 90 14.27 8.00 -11.47
CA ALA A 90 13.67 7.42 -12.67
C ALA A 90 12.27 6.80 -12.44
N THR A 91 11.81 6.67 -11.19
CA THR A 91 10.48 6.11 -10.91
C THR A 91 9.35 7.04 -11.35
N THR A 92 8.23 6.46 -11.81
CA THR A 92 7.05 7.24 -12.20
C THR A 92 6.49 8.06 -11.03
N ALA A 93 6.54 7.52 -9.81
CA ALA A 93 6.11 8.24 -8.60
C ALA A 93 6.93 9.53 -8.40
N MET A 94 8.24 9.48 -8.63
CA MET A 94 9.10 10.66 -8.52
C MET A 94 8.88 11.65 -9.66
N THR A 95 8.71 11.15 -10.89
CA THR A 95 8.36 11.99 -12.04
C THR A 95 7.06 12.78 -11.79
N LEU A 96 6.01 12.11 -11.29
CA LEU A 96 4.75 12.73 -10.93
C LEU A 96 4.93 13.77 -9.81
N ALA A 97 5.60 13.39 -8.72
CA ALA A 97 5.81 14.26 -7.56
C ALA A 97 6.59 15.53 -7.93
N GLN A 98 7.70 15.37 -8.67
CA GLN A 98 8.51 16.49 -9.12
C GLN A 98 7.73 17.40 -10.07
N CYS A 99 6.95 16.85 -11.02
CA CYS A 99 6.13 17.66 -11.92
C CYS A 99 5.09 18.50 -11.16
N VAL A 100 4.40 17.90 -10.18
CA VAL A 100 3.45 18.61 -9.31
C VAL A 100 4.14 19.72 -8.51
N ILE A 101 5.26 19.42 -7.87
CA ILE A 101 6.04 20.38 -7.06
C ILE A 101 6.53 21.54 -7.92
N GLN A 102 7.11 21.26 -9.09
CA GLN A 102 7.64 22.28 -9.99
C GLN A 102 6.52 23.17 -10.56
N THR A 103 5.38 22.58 -10.91
CA THR A 103 4.21 23.33 -11.38
C THR A 103 3.67 24.24 -10.27
N MET A 104 3.57 23.73 -9.04
CA MET A 104 3.18 24.51 -7.87
C MET A 104 4.12 25.69 -7.62
N LYS A 105 5.44 25.46 -7.62
CA LYS A 105 6.45 26.52 -7.44
C LYS A 105 6.41 27.56 -8.56
N ARG A 106 6.27 27.13 -9.82
CA ARG A 106 6.29 28.02 -10.99
C ARG A 106 5.08 28.96 -11.05
N TYR A 107 3.90 28.46 -10.68
CA TYR A 107 2.65 29.22 -10.78
C TYR A 107 2.11 29.72 -9.43
N ALA A 108 2.84 29.46 -8.34
CA ALA A 108 2.43 29.79 -6.97
C ALA A 108 1.01 29.33 -6.62
N MET A 109 0.61 28.13 -7.11
CA MET A 109 -0.72 27.56 -6.89
C MET A 109 -0.68 26.52 -5.76
N TYR A 110 -1.07 26.93 -4.56
CA TYR A 110 -1.02 26.10 -3.36
C TYR A 110 -2.41 25.56 -2.98
N PRO A 111 -2.48 24.35 -2.38
CA PRO A 111 -3.75 23.74 -2.02
C PRO A 111 -4.36 24.42 -0.78
N GLU A 112 -5.58 24.92 -0.89
CA GLU A 112 -6.32 25.40 0.28
C GLU A 112 -6.74 24.24 1.22
N LYS A 113 -7.05 24.58 2.48
CA LYS A 113 -7.57 23.63 3.46
C LYS A 113 -8.81 22.93 2.93
N ASN A 114 -8.79 21.60 2.93
CA ASN A 114 -9.91 20.74 2.49
C ASN A 114 -10.42 20.98 1.06
N LYS A 115 -9.70 21.74 0.22
CA LYS A 115 -10.05 21.92 -1.19
C LYS A 115 -9.06 21.20 -2.09
N GLN A 116 -9.55 20.84 -3.26
CA GLN A 116 -8.71 20.38 -4.36
C GLN A 116 -8.09 21.59 -5.05
N LEU A 117 -6.92 21.40 -5.65
CA LEU A 117 -6.37 22.36 -6.60
C LEU A 117 -7.32 22.51 -7.80
N PRO A 118 -7.35 23.68 -8.47
CA PRO A 118 -8.24 23.93 -9.58
C PRO A 118 -7.87 23.06 -10.81
N GLN A 119 -8.83 22.79 -11.69
CA GLN A 119 -8.63 21.87 -12.81
C GLN A 119 -7.50 22.29 -13.76
N ASN A 120 -7.32 23.60 -13.96
CA ASN A 120 -6.22 24.16 -14.76
C ASN A 120 -4.83 23.79 -14.19
N PHE A 121 -4.67 23.63 -12.87
CA PHE A 121 -3.43 23.13 -12.27
C PHE A 121 -3.12 21.72 -12.78
N TYR A 122 -4.12 20.84 -12.78
CA TYR A 122 -3.94 19.46 -13.23
C TYR A 122 -3.70 19.39 -14.74
N SER A 123 -4.39 20.20 -15.53
CA SER A 123 -4.12 20.31 -16.98
C SER A 123 -2.66 20.69 -17.24
N LEU A 124 -2.12 21.70 -16.55
CA LEU A 124 -0.71 22.10 -16.67
C LEU A 124 0.27 20.99 -16.27
N CYS A 125 -0.07 20.15 -15.29
CA CYS A 125 0.76 19.00 -14.93
C CYS A 125 0.72 17.93 -16.02
N VAL A 126 -0.48 17.60 -16.52
CA VAL A 126 -0.69 16.59 -17.56
C VAL A 126 0.02 16.96 -18.85
N ASP A 127 -0.11 18.21 -19.31
CA ASP A 127 0.54 18.70 -20.53
C ASP A 127 2.07 18.48 -20.44
N LYS A 128 2.68 18.84 -19.30
CA LYS A 128 4.13 18.62 -19.09
C LYS A 128 4.54 17.15 -19.02
N LEU A 129 3.68 16.29 -18.48
CA LEU A 129 3.96 14.85 -18.36
C LEU A 129 3.86 14.16 -19.72
N LEU A 130 2.90 14.59 -20.54
CA LEU A 130 2.70 14.11 -21.92
C LEU A 130 3.80 14.62 -22.86
N ASP A 131 4.34 15.81 -22.63
CA ASP A 131 5.51 16.32 -23.35
C ASP A 131 6.84 15.61 -22.95
N GLY A 132 6.80 14.66 -22.02
CA GLY A 132 7.97 14.03 -21.43
C GLY A 132 7.90 12.50 -21.34
N HIS A 133 8.34 11.96 -20.19
CA HIS A 133 8.51 10.52 -19.97
C HIS A 133 7.19 9.71 -20.00
N LEU A 134 6.04 10.38 -19.90
CA LEU A 134 4.73 9.74 -19.87
C LEU A 134 3.90 10.06 -21.13
N ALA A 135 4.54 10.38 -22.25
CA ALA A 135 3.88 10.74 -23.52
C ALA A 135 2.82 9.75 -24.02
N ASN A 136 2.96 8.46 -23.69
CA ASN A 136 2.04 7.41 -24.13
C ASN A 136 0.94 7.08 -23.12
N TYR A 137 0.85 7.81 -22.00
CA TYR A 137 -0.19 7.58 -20.99
C TYR A 137 -1.52 8.21 -21.41
N ASP A 138 -2.60 7.59 -20.95
CA ASP A 138 -3.94 8.16 -21.06
C ASP A 138 -4.02 9.48 -20.24
N PRO A 139 -4.42 10.61 -20.86
CA PRO A 139 -4.48 11.91 -20.19
C PRO A 139 -5.44 11.94 -18.99
N ASP A 140 -6.58 11.25 -19.07
CA ASP A 140 -7.58 11.21 -18.01
C ASP A 140 -7.05 10.43 -16.80
N LEU A 141 -6.32 9.34 -17.04
CA LEU A 141 -5.61 8.62 -15.99
C LEU A 141 -4.51 9.48 -15.35
N LEU A 142 -3.74 10.24 -16.14
CA LEU A 142 -2.73 11.15 -15.60
C LEU A 142 -3.33 12.23 -14.68
N VAL A 143 -4.53 12.76 -15.00
CA VAL A 143 -5.24 13.67 -14.09
C VAL A 143 -5.50 12.99 -12.74
N ILE A 144 -5.95 11.73 -12.75
CA ILE A 144 -6.20 10.95 -11.53
C ILE A 144 -4.90 10.77 -10.74
N TYR A 145 -3.82 10.37 -11.39
CA TYR A 145 -2.52 10.17 -10.73
C TYR A 145 -1.94 11.48 -10.17
N CYS A 146 -2.11 12.61 -10.87
CA CYS A 146 -1.72 13.93 -10.34
C CYS A 146 -2.52 14.29 -9.08
N LYS A 147 -3.85 14.06 -9.08
CA LYS A 147 -4.70 14.29 -7.90
C LYS A 147 -4.27 13.43 -6.71
N GLN A 148 -4.00 12.14 -6.94
CA GLN A 148 -3.50 11.23 -5.91
C GLN A 148 -2.12 11.68 -5.39
N THR A 149 -1.22 12.10 -6.28
CA THR A 149 0.11 12.63 -5.95
C THR A 149 0.00 13.86 -5.04
N VAL A 150 -0.88 14.81 -5.34
CA VAL A 150 -1.13 15.97 -4.46
C VAL A 150 -1.61 15.54 -3.08
N ILE A 151 -2.53 14.57 -2.98
CA ILE A 151 -3.00 14.04 -1.69
C ILE A 151 -1.83 13.43 -0.90
N MET A 152 -0.97 12.66 -1.56
CA MET A 152 0.19 12.04 -0.91
C MET A 152 1.23 13.08 -0.48
N LEU A 153 1.54 14.07 -1.31
CA LEU A 153 2.46 15.16 -0.95
C LEU A 153 1.94 15.98 0.24
N LYS A 154 0.64 16.27 0.29
CA LYS A 154 0.00 16.92 1.47
C LYS A 154 0.14 16.05 2.71
N THR A 155 -0.17 14.76 2.58
CA THR A 155 -0.12 13.80 3.70
C THR A 155 1.32 13.54 4.17
N ALA A 156 2.27 13.60 3.26
CA ALA A 156 3.69 13.52 3.54
C ALA A 156 4.23 14.76 4.27
N GLY A 157 3.49 15.87 4.26
CA GLY A 157 3.91 17.18 4.79
C GLY A 157 4.88 17.93 3.89
N ILE A 158 4.98 17.55 2.61
CA ILE A 158 5.91 18.18 1.66
C ILE A 158 5.30 19.46 1.07
N ILE A 159 3.98 19.48 0.92
CA ILE A 159 3.25 20.66 0.48
C ILE A 159 2.20 21.04 1.52
N ASP A 160 2.06 22.34 1.74
CA ASP A 160 1.02 22.92 2.59
C ASP A 160 0.31 24.07 1.87
N GLU A 161 -0.47 24.86 2.61
CA GLU A 161 -1.28 25.96 2.06
C GLU A 161 -0.45 27.10 1.49
N ASN A 162 0.84 27.21 1.85
CA ASN A 162 1.67 28.38 1.53
C ASN A 162 3.06 28.04 0.98
N SER A 163 3.47 26.77 1.02
CA SER A 163 4.85 26.38 0.78
C SER A 163 5.00 24.96 0.24
N VAL A 164 6.15 24.75 -0.40
CA VAL A 164 6.68 23.43 -0.70
C VAL A 164 8.01 23.27 0.02
N GLU A 165 8.09 22.27 0.89
CA GLU A 165 9.31 21.92 1.61
C GLU A 165 10.42 21.51 0.62
N ALA A 166 11.64 21.97 0.88
CA ALA A 166 12.81 21.56 0.13
C ALA A 166 13.36 20.25 0.70
N VAL A 167 13.11 19.15 -0.01
CA VAL A 167 13.61 17.81 0.33
C VAL A 167 14.44 17.24 -0.83
N ASN A 168 15.42 16.40 -0.51
CA ASN A 168 16.18 15.67 -1.53
C ASN A 168 15.34 14.53 -2.13
N ALA A 169 15.80 13.93 -3.24
CA ALA A 169 15.05 12.90 -3.96
C ALA A 169 14.74 11.66 -3.11
N VAL A 170 15.69 11.19 -2.31
CA VAL A 170 15.54 10.01 -1.45
C VAL A 170 14.47 10.26 -0.38
N GLU A 171 14.52 11.40 0.30
CA GLU A 171 13.56 11.75 1.34
C GLU A 171 12.17 12.04 0.76
N LEU A 172 12.10 12.65 -0.43
CA LEU A 172 10.86 12.82 -1.18
C LEU A 172 10.22 11.46 -1.48
N TYR A 173 10.98 10.53 -2.05
CA TYR A 173 10.52 9.17 -2.36
C TYR A 173 10.02 8.46 -1.11
N ARG A 174 10.83 8.43 -0.05
CA ARG A 174 10.51 7.74 1.21
C ARG A 174 9.24 8.30 1.85
N ARG A 175 9.13 9.64 1.96
CA ARG A 175 7.95 10.29 2.54
C ARG A 175 6.71 10.09 1.68
N LEU A 176 6.84 10.12 0.35
CA LEU A 176 5.74 9.88 -0.57
C LEU A 176 5.22 8.45 -0.46
N PHE A 177 6.12 7.46 -0.42
CA PHE A 177 5.75 6.06 -0.21
C PHE A 177 5.09 5.86 1.15
N LEU A 178 5.69 6.36 2.24
CA LEU A 178 5.10 6.23 3.59
C LEU A 178 3.75 6.94 3.69
N ALA A 179 3.57 8.05 2.97
CA ALA A 179 2.28 8.71 2.86
C ALA A 179 1.27 7.78 2.17
N PHE A 180 1.59 7.25 1.00
CA PHE A 180 0.78 6.27 0.28
C PHE A 180 0.41 5.07 1.17
N TRP A 181 1.42 4.35 1.65
CA TRP A 181 1.28 3.06 2.29
C TRP A 181 0.59 3.17 3.64
N ASN A 182 1.01 4.12 4.48
CA ASN A 182 0.61 4.14 5.88
C ASN A 182 -0.39 5.25 6.21
N LYS A 183 -0.19 6.47 5.70
CA LYS A 183 -0.87 7.66 6.22
C LYS A 183 -2.16 8.01 5.46
N CYS A 184 -2.16 7.92 4.13
CA CYS A 184 -3.30 8.35 3.31
C CYS A 184 -4.55 7.51 3.58
N ASN A 185 -5.71 8.17 3.56
CA ASN A 185 -6.98 7.45 3.52
C ASN A 185 -7.20 6.92 2.11
N TRP A 186 -7.15 5.60 1.92
CA TRP A 186 -7.25 4.99 0.59
C TRP A 186 -8.62 5.17 -0.05
N LYS A 187 -9.68 5.41 0.72
CA LYS A 187 -10.97 5.85 0.17
C LYS A 187 -10.88 7.20 -0.55
N ASN A 188 -9.98 8.08 -0.13
CA ASN A 188 -9.78 9.38 -0.79
C ASN A 188 -8.89 9.25 -2.04
N LEU A 189 -7.92 8.33 -2.01
CA LEU A 189 -7.08 8.03 -3.18
C LEU A 189 -7.85 7.26 -4.25
N PHE A 190 -8.70 6.33 -3.82
CA PHE A 190 -9.44 5.37 -4.66
C PHE A 190 -10.94 5.42 -4.32
N PRO A 191 -11.64 6.51 -4.69
CA PRO A 191 -13.04 6.72 -4.30
C PRO A 191 -13.99 5.68 -4.91
N SER A 192 -13.67 5.14 -6.09
CA SER A 192 -14.45 4.08 -6.75
C SER A 192 -14.57 2.80 -5.91
N GLY A 193 -13.55 2.46 -5.13
CA GLY A 193 -13.53 1.25 -4.31
C GLY A 193 -14.35 1.35 -3.01
N GLY A 194 -14.78 2.54 -2.60
CA GLY A 194 -15.62 2.72 -1.42
C GLY A 194 -15.00 2.14 -0.13
N TYR A 195 -15.68 1.15 0.47
CA TYR A 195 -15.20 0.48 1.68
C TYR A 195 -14.04 -0.49 1.40
N ILE A 196 -14.01 -1.10 0.22
CA ILE A 196 -12.99 -2.08 -0.20
C ILE A 196 -11.60 -1.44 -0.14
N SER A 197 -11.45 -0.18 -0.58
CA SER A 197 -10.17 0.54 -0.54
C SER A 197 -9.56 0.59 0.86
N ASN A 198 -10.37 0.74 1.91
CA ASN A 198 -9.88 0.76 3.29
C ASN A 198 -9.57 -0.63 3.83
N ASP A 199 -10.35 -1.63 3.45
CA ASP A 199 -10.09 -3.02 3.84
C ASP A 199 -8.81 -3.54 3.17
N ILE A 200 -8.56 -3.18 1.92
CA ILE A 200 -7.26 -3.47 1.26
C ILE A 200 -6.15 -2.74 2.01
N LYS A 201 -6.30 -1.47 2.36
CA LYS A 201 -5.29 -0.74 3.16
C LYS A 201 -4.97 -1.49 4.45
N ASN A 202 -5.97 -1.96 5.18
CA ASN A 202 -5.78 -2.64 6.47
C ASN A 202 -5.03 -3.97 6.34
N ASN A 203 -5.09 -4.61 5.17
CA ASN A 203 -4.47 -5.90 4.88
C ASN A 203 -3.32 -5.81 3.84
N ARG A 204 -2.87 -4.60 3.51
CA ARG A 204 -1.88 -4.31 2.46
C ARG A 204 -0.54 -5.05 2.63
N GLN A 205 -0.16 -5.37 3.87
CA GLN A 205 1.10 -6.06 4.14
C GLN A 205 1.04 -7.52 3.64
N LEU A 206 -0.09 -8.21 3.83
CA LEU A 206 -0.30 -9.54 3.27
C LEU A 206 -0.25 -9.51 1.73
N LEU A 207 -0.83 -8.48 1.10
CA LEU A 207 -0.72 -8.32 -0.35
C LEU A 207 0.75 -8.17 -0.79
N LEU A 208 1.50 -7.32 -0.10
CA LEU A 208 2.92 -7.10 -0.41
C LEU A 208 3.71 -8.40 -0.25
N ASP A 209 3.45 -9.20 0.79
CA ASP A 209 4.13 -10.48 0.98
C ASP A 209 3.81 -11.50 -0.10
N ILE A 210 2.54 -11.59 -0.53
CA ILE A 210 2.15 -12.45 -1.65
C ILE A 210 2.96 -12.05 -2.90
N ILE A 211 3.05 -10.75 -3.18
CA ILE A 211 3.84 -10.23 -4.30
C ILE A 211 5.34 -10.53 -4.13
N LEU A 212 5.92 -10.26 -2.95
CA LEU A 212 7.35 -10.47 -2.67
C LEU A 212 7.75 -11.94 -2.61
N SER A 213 6.78 -12.85 -2.41
CA SER A 213 6.99 -14.30 -2.48
C SER A 213 6.98 -14.85 -3.92
N SER A 214 6.72 -13.99 -4.92
CA SER A 214 6.67 -14.39 -6.32
C SER A 214 8.05 -14.29 -6.98
N ASN A 215 8.73 -15.44 -7.11
CA ASN A 215 10.10 -15.52 -7.67
C ASN A 215 10.13 -15.41 -9.21
N LYS A 216 8.96 -15.33 -9.85
CA LYS A 216 8.76 -15.35 -11.30
C LYS A 216 7.59 -14.41 -11.66
N PRO A 217 7.49 -13.97 -12.93
CA PRO A 217 6.30 -13.28 -13.42
C PRO A 217 5.04 -14.06 -13.08
N VAL A 218 4.04 -13.36 -12.54
CA VAL A 218 2.81 -13.95 -12.01
C VAL A 218 1.60 -13.18 -12.51
N GLN A 219 0.53 -13.90 -12.82
CA GLN A 219 -0.71 -13.30 -13.26
C GLN A 219 -1.35 -12.53 -12.10
N LEU A 220 -1.73 -11.27 -12.37
CA LEU A 220 -2.32 -10.39 -11.38
C LEU A 220 -3.62 -10.98 -10.80
N ASP A 221 -4.43 -11.59 -11.65
CA ASP A 221 -5.66 -12.31 -11.26
C ASP A 221 -5.38 -13.45 -10.26
N SER A 222 -4.24 -14.15 -10.39
CA SER A 222 -3.84 -15.17 -9.42
C SER A 222 -3.49 -14.55 -8.06
N ILE A 223 -2.70 -13.47 -8.04
CA ILE A 223 -2.38 -12.74 -6.80
C ILE A 223 -3.67 -12.26 -6.14
N ALA A 224 -4.56 -11.64 -6.92
CA ALA A 224 -5.79 -11.05 -6.41
C ALA A 224 -6.72 -12.12 -5.82
N ARG A 225 -6.87 -13.28 -6.49
CA ARG A 225 -7.63 -14.42 -5.98
C ARG A 225 -7.10 -14.91 -4.65
N THR A 226 -5.81 -15.19 -4.57
CA THR A 226 -5.17 -15.65 -3.31
C THR A 226 -5.35 -14.61 -2.21
N TYR A 227 -5.13 -13.34 -2.51
CA TYR A 227 -5.29 -12.26 -1.54
C TYR A 227 -6.74 -12.14 -1.03
N PHE A 228 -7.73 -12.18 -1.91
CA PHE A 228 -9.14 -12.09 -1.52
C PHE A 228 -9.66 -13.34 -0.83
N GLU A 229 -9.15 -14.51 -1.18
CA GLU A 229 -9.42 -15.77 -0.47
C GLU A 229 -8.91 -15.71 0.98
N LEU A 230 -7.68 -15.26 1.19
CA LEU A 230 -7.07 -15.18 2.52
C LEU A 230 -7.69 -14.08 3.40
N THR A 231 -8.10 -12.96 2.82
CA THR A 231 -8.61 -11.82 3.59
C THR A 231 -10.14 -11.81 3.73
N GLY A 232 -10.85 -12.43 2.79
CA GLY A 232 -12.30 -12.37 2.67
C GLY A 232 -12.83 -10.94 2.51
N ILE A 233 -12.06 -10.05 1.87
CA ILE A 233 -12.49 -8.66 1.55
C ILE A 233 -13.50 -8.65 0.41
N ALA A 234 -13.22 -9.45 -0.63
CA ALA A 234 -14.07 -9.64 -1.80
C ALA A 234 -14.15 -11.13 -2.14
N LYS A 235 -15.01 -11.49 -3.09
CA LYS A 235 -14.99 -12.85 -3.65
C LYS A 235 -13.73 -13.01 -4.52
N PRO A 236 -13.07 -14.18 -4.53
CA PRO A 236 -11.84 -14.38 -5.31
C PRO A 236 -11.99 -14.02 -6.80
N TYR A 237 -13.17 -14.24 -7.38
CA TYR A 237 -13.47 -13.97 -8.80
C TYR A 237 -14.22 -12.66 -9.03
N ASP A 238 -14.22 -11.75 -8.05
CA ASP A 238 -14.87 -10.44 -8.20
C ASP A 238 -14.03 -9.55 -9.13
N LEU A 239 -14.42 -9.49 -10.42
CA LEU A 239 -13.72 -8.72 -11.44
C LEU A 239 -13.56 -7.24 -11.08
N PHE A 240 -14.54 -6.66 -10.38
CA PHE A 240 -14.44 -5.27 -9.94
C PHE A 240 -13.36 -5.11 -8.86
N ALA A 241 -13.32 -6.00 -7.87
CA ALA A 241 -12.31 -5.95 -6.81
C ALA A 241 -10.89 -6.21 -7.35
N ILE A 242 -10.75 -7.12 -8.31
CA ILE A 242 -9.48 -7.40 -9.00
C ILE A 242 -9.03 -6.18 -9.79
N SER A 243 -9.94 -5.56 -10.56
CA SER A 243 -9.63 -4.34 -11.33
C SER A 243 -9.28 -3.17 -10.41
N LEU A 244 -10.00 -3.02 -9.29
CA LEU A 244 -9.69 -2.03 -8.28
C LEU A 244 -8.28 -2.24 -7.72
N LEU A 245 -7.90 -3.48 -7.37
CA LEU A 245 -6.57 -3.80 -6.87
C LEU A 245 -5.47 -3.44 -7.87
N ASP A 246 -5.70 -3.75 -9.16
CA ASP A 246 -4.80 -3.44 -10.27
C ASP A 246 -4.60 -1.93 -10.44
N PHE A 247 -5.68 -1.20 -10.72
CA PHE A 247 -5.66 0.24 -10.99
C PHE A 247 -5.34 1.10 -9.76
N SER A 248 -5.29 0.51 -8.55
CA SER A 248 -4.91 1.20 -7.32
C SER A 248 -3.54 0.76 -6.83
N VAL A 249 -3.48 -0.29 -6.01
CA VAL A 249 -2.29 -0.65 -5.26
C VAL A 249 -1.18 -1.15 -6.18
N ILE A 250 -1.51 -2.03 -7.13
CA ILE A 250 -0.49 -2.60 -8.03
C ILE A 250 0.07 -1.52 -8.95
N THR A 251 -0.78 -0.66 -9.52
CA THR A 251 -0.35 0.50 -10.30
C THR A 251 0.59 1.41 -9.49
N TRP A 252 0.27 1.72 -8.23
CA TRP A 252 1.14 2.55 -7.40
C TRP A 252 2.44 1.84 -7.01
N LEU A 253 2.42 0.54 -6.70
CA LEU A 253 3.64 -0.24 -6.48
C LEU A 253 4.53 -0.26 -7.72
N SER A 254 3.92 -0.28 -8.92
CA SER A 254 4.62 -0.12 -10.18
C SER A 254 5.21 1.28 -10.33
N PHE A 255 4.47 2.32 -9.97
CA PHE A 255 4.99 3.70 -9.99
C PHE A 255 6.15 3.91 -9.02
N PHE A 256 6.16 3.21 -7.89
CA PHE A 256 7.29 3.19 -6.96
C PHE A 256 8.44 2.28 -7.41
N GLY A 257 8.30 1.57 -8.53
CA GLY A 257 9.34 0.70 -9.07
C GLY A 257 9.53 -0.62 -8.32
N ILE A 258 8.56 -1.03 -7.51
CA ILE A 258 8.61 -2.31 -6.77
C ILE A 258 8.21 -3.47 -7.68
N VAL A 259 7.18 -3.27 -8.51
CA VAL A 259 6.75 -4.23 -9.53
C VAL A 259 6.82 -3.60 -10.91
N GLU A 260 6.79 -4.42 -11.93
CA GLU A 260 6.62 -3.99 -13.32
C GLU A 260 5.55 -4.84 -14.01
N TYR A 261 4.81 -4.22 -14.94
CA TYR A 261 3.91 -4.95 -15.82
C TYR A 261 4.72 -5.60 -16.93
N VAL A 262 4.58 -6.92 -17.07
CA VAL A 262 5.26 -7.66 -18.12
C VAL A 262 4.41 -7.56 -19.38
N HIS A 263 4.91 -6.87 -20.40
CA HIS A 263 4.23 -6.77 -21.69
C HIS A 263 4.25 -8.12 -22.40
N THR A 264 3.12 -8.81 -22.33
CA THR A 264 2.82 -10.02 -23.07
C THR A 264 1.81 -9.69 -24.19
N ALA A 265 1.59 -10.61 -25.13
CA ALA A 265 0.68 -10.38 -26.27
C ALA A 265 -0.72 -9.95 -25.80
N ALA A 266 -1.47 -9.21 -26.65
CA ALA A 266 -2.76 -8.60 -26.26
C ALA A 266 -3.78 -9.59 -25.67
N ASP A 267 -3.71 -10.87 -26.03
CA ASP A 267 -4.63 -11.93 -25.58
C ASP A 267 -4.17 -12.65 -24.30
N THR A 268 -3.13 -12.15 -23.64
CA THR A 268 -2.57 -12.78 -22.44
C THR A 268 -3.00 -12.06 -21.17
N PRO A 269 -3.21 -12.79 -20.05
CA PRO A 269 -3.59 -12.17 -18.79
C PRO A 269 -2.56 -11.16 -18.30
N VAL A 270 -3.04 -10.08 -17.66
CA VAL A 270 -2.18 -9.07 -17.02
C VAL A 270 -1.22 -9.76 -16.05
N THR A 271 0.07 -9.57 -16.30
CA THR A 271 1.15 -10.25 -15.58
C THR A 271 2.07 -9.19 -14.99
N ILE A 272 2.49 -9.40 -13.74
CA ILE A 272 3.45 -8.54 -13.05
C ILE A 272 4.68 -9.34 -12.63
N ALA A 273 5.81 -8.66 -12.49
CA ALA A 273 7.03 -9.20 -11.93
C ALA A 273 7.61 -8.24 -10.89
N LEU A 274 8.40 -8.76 -9.95
CA LEU A 274 9.24 -7.92 -9.10
C LEU A 274 10.33 -7.29 -9.95
N THR A 275 10.60 -6.00 -9.76
CA THR A 275 11.78 -5.39 -10.35
C THR A 275 13.05 -5.89 -9.65
N ASN A 276 14.19 -5.77 -10.31
CA ASN A 276 15.49 -6.11 -9.71
C ASN A 276 15.79 -5.31 -8.41
N ASN A 277 15.09 -4.20 -8.20
CA ASN A 277 15.31 -3.30 -7.06
C ASN A 277 14.19 -3.39 -6.01
N ALA A 278 13.21 -4.27 -6.19
CA ALA A 278 12.03 -4.36 -5.34
C ALA A 278 12.38 -4.47 -3.84
N TYR A 279 13.22 -5.44 -3.47
CA TYR A 279 13.60 -5.65 -2.08
C TYR A 279 14.39 -4.48 -1.49
N HIS A 280 15.26 -3.85 -2.30
CA HIS A 280 16.01 -2.67 -1.86
C HIS A 280 15.09 -1.48 -1.60
N LEU A 281 14.17 -1.21 -2.53
CA LEU A 281 13.20 -0.12 -2.40
C LEU A 281 12.28 -0.35 -1.19
N VAL A 282 11.80 -1.58 -0.98
CA VAL A 282 11.01 -1.94 0.21
C VAL A 282 11.83 -1.74 1.50
N HIS A 283 13.10 -2.13 1.52
CA HIS A 283 13.96 -1.96 2.69
C HIS A 283 14.24 -0.48 3.01
N LEU A 284 14.44 0.37 2.01
CA LEU A 284 14.59 1.83 2.19
C LEU A 284 13.39 2.48 2.90
N ILE A 285 12.22 1.87 2.79
CA ILE A 285 10.98 2.35 3.41
C ILE A 285 10.88 1.90 4.87
N SER A 286 11.55 0.81 5.25
CA SER A 286 11.54 0.23 6.60
C SER A 286 12.51 0.89 7.58
N GLN A 287 13.34 1.84 7.11
CA GLN A 287 14.27 2.65 7.92
C GLN A 287 13.65 3.99 8.36
#